data_AF-A0A969M4X3-F1
#
_entry.id   AF-A0A969M4X3-F1
#
_cell.length_a   1.000
_cell.length_b   1.000
_cell.length_c   1.000
_cell.angle_alpha   90.00
_cell.angle_beta   90.00
_cell.angle_gamma   90.00
#
_symmetry.space_group_name_H-M   'P 1'
#
loop_
_entity.id
_entity.type
_entity.pdbx_description
1 polymer ?
#
loop_
_entity_poly.entity_id
_entity_poly.type
_entity_poly.pdbx_seq_one_letter_code
_entity_poly.pdbx_strand_id
1 'polypeptide(L)'
;MFPLTGTAALTLAVVFGFAFGWLLDRGRVTRYDTIINQFRFRDFTVLKVMLTAIIVGGVGVLALVDLGFAKMAVRDANMGGVLVGSALFGVGMVLYGYCPGTGVAAIATGSVHALVGAAGMLVGGMLYGFNYPWLKDTVLAWWNLGRVTLPDITGVPALVFFAALAALAVALFSAVESRRL
;
A
#
# COMPACT_ATOMS: atom_id res chain seq x y z
N MET A 1 5.11 -14.52 -22.05
CA MET A 1 5.40 -15.20 -20.77
C MET A 1 6.92 -15.20 -20.57
N PHE A 2 7.49 -14.18 -19.91
CA PHE A 2 8.91 -14.23 -19.53
C PHE A 2 9.03 -15.19 -18.35
N PRO A 3 9.75 -16.32 -18.47
CA PRO A 3 10.10 -17.12 -17.31
C PRO A 3 11.14 -16.31 -16.53
N LEU A 4 10.68 -15.44 -15.63
CA LEU A 4 11.53 -14.87 -14.60
C LEU A 4 11.83 -15.99 -13.59
N THR A 5 12.76 -16.86 -13.96
CA THR A 5 13.20 -17.99 -13.15
C THR A 5 14.04 -17.49 -11.97
N GLY A 6 13.86 -18.15 -10.83
CA GLY A 6 14.38 -17.85 -9.48
C GLY A 6 15.46 -16.77 -9.35
N THR A 7 16.66 -16.99 -9.89
CA THR A 7 17.79 -16.06 -9.74
C THR A 7 17.56 -14.71 -10.41
N ALA A 8 16.96 -14.67 -11.60
CA ALA A 8 16.64 -13.42 -12.30
C ALA A 8 15.51 -12.64 -11.60
N ALA A 9 14.54 -13.35 -11.02
CA ALA A 9 13.49 -12.71 -10.22
C ALA A 9 14.05 -12.11 -8.92
N LEU A 10 14.97 -12.81 -8.25
CA LEU A 10 15.63 -12.33 -7.03
C LEU A 10 16.51 -11.12 -7.30
N THR A 11 17.29 -11.11 -8.39
CA THR A 11 18.12 -9.95 -8.74
C THR A 11 17.27 -8.75 -9.13
N LEU A 12 16.22 -8.95 -9.92
CA LEU A 12 15.28 -7.87 -10.26
C LEU A 12 14.57 -7.34 -9.01
N ALA A 13 14.17 -8.20 -8.06
CA ALA A 13 13.55 -7.76 -6.81
C ALA A 13 14.48 -6.84 -6.00
N VAL A 14 15.79 -7.14 -5.96
CA VAL A 14 16.78 -6.26 -5.31
C VAL A 14 16.91 -4.93 -6.04
N VAL A 15 17.00 -4.94 -7.37
CA VAL A 15 17.14 -3.72 -8.18
C VAL A 15 15.89 -2.83 -8.06
N PHE A 16 14.69 -3.41 -8.19
CA PHE A 16 13.43 -2.68 -8.02
C PHE A 16 13.24 -2.19 -6.58
N GLY A 17 13.61 -3.00 -5.58
CA GLY A 17 13.57 -2.60 -4.17
C GLY A 17 14.50 -1.42 -3.88
N PHE A 18 15.72 -1.44 -4.41
CA PHE A 18 16.66 -0.32 -4.30
C PHE A 18 16.12 0.94 -4.99
N ALA A 19 15.63 0.82 -6.22
CA ALA A 19 15.04 1.94 -6.95
C ALA A 19 13.84 2.52 -6.20
N PHE A 20 12.94 1.67 -5.69
CA PHE A 20 11.78 2.10 -4.91
C PHE A 20 12.18 2.83 -3.63
N GLY A 21 13.14 2.29 -2.86
CA GLY A 21 13.67 2.94 -1.67
C GLY A 21 14.31 4.30 -1.96
N TRP A 22 15.07 4.40 -3.05
CA TRP A 22 15.67 5.66 -3.50
C TRP A 22 14.62 6.71 -3.89
N LEU A 23 13.53 6.30 -4.58
CA LEU A 23 12.40 7.19 -4.88
C LEU A 23 11.70 7.68 -3.61
N LEU A 24 11.50 6.80 -2.62
CA LEU A 24 10.88 7.17 -1.35
C LEU A 24 11.71 8.20 -0.57
N ASP A 25 13.03 8.01 -0.53
CA ASP A 25 13.93 8.96 0.15
C ASP A 25 13.92 10.32 -0.53
N ARG A 26 13.98 10.34 -1.87
CA ARG A 26 13.91 11.58 -2.65
C ARG A 26 12.55 12.28 -2.52
N GLY A 27 11.48 11.51 -2.27
CA GLY A 27 10.15 12.01 -1.94
C GLY A 27 10.01 12.56 -0.51
N ARG A 28 11.05 12.50 0.33
CA ARG A 28 11.05 12.93 1.76
C ARG A 28 9.97 12.28 2.62
N VAL A 29 9.41 11.15 2.16
CA VAL A 29 8.46 10.32 2.92
C VAL A 29 9.17 9.40 3.92
N THR A 30 10.51 9.38 3.91
CA THR A 30 11.36 8.70 4.91
C THR A 30 11.52 9.49 6.22
N ARG A 31 11.04 10.74 6.28
CA ARG A 31 11.08 11.58 7.48
C ARG A 31 9.80 11.46 8.31
N TYR A 32 9.99 11.26 9.61
CA TYR A 32 8.91 11.21 10.61
C TYR A 32 8.01 12.45 10.57
N ASP A 33 8.62 13.63 10.49
CA ASP A 33 7.90 14.91 10.48
C ASP A 33 6.88 14.99 9.34
N THR A 34 7.22 14.47 8.16
CA THR A 34 6.35 14.49 6.98
C THR A 34 5.08 13.64 7.20
N ILE A 35 5.22 12.49 7.85
CA ILE A 35 4.11 11.56 8.10
C ILE A 35 3.21 12.08 9.23
N ILE A 36 3.78 12.62 10.31
CA ILE A 36 2.97 13.20 11.38
C ILE A 36 2.30 14.50 10.96
N ASN A 37 2.97 15.34 10.16
CA ASN A 37 2.36 16.57 9.66
C ASN A 37 1.20 16.28 8.72
N GLN A 38 1.19 15.13 8.05
CA GLN A 38 0.02 14.65 7.30
C GLN A 38 -1.16 14.33 8.23
N PHE A 39 -0.95 13.59 9.32
CA PHE A 39 -2.02 13.33 10.31
C PHE A 39 -2.46 14.59 11.07
N ARG A 40 -1.58 15.59 11.18
CA ARG A 40 -1.89 16.92 11.73
C ARG A 40 -2.50 17.88 10.70
N PHE A 41 -2.78 17.42 9.47
CA PHE A 41 -3.34 18.22 8.37
C PHE A 41 -2.51 19.46 8.00
N ARG A 42 -1.20 19.46 8.28
CA ARG A 42 -0.26 20.53 7.92
C ARG A 42 0.49 20.27 6.63
N ASP A 43 0.77 19.00 6.32
CA ASP A 43 1.55 18.63 5.14
C ASP A 43 0.89 17.49 4.35
N PHE A 44 0.22 17.85 3.25
CA PHE A 44 -0.45 16.92 2.34
C PHE A 44 0.48 16.25 1.31
N THR A 45 1.81 16.37 1.46
CA THR A 45 2.78 15.78 0.52
C THR A 45 2.63 14.27 0.43
N VAL A 46 2.43 13.57 1.55
CA VAL A 46 2.25 12.10 1.56
C VAL A 46 0.99 11.68 0.79
N LEU A 47 -0.12 12.41 0.97
CA LEU A 47 -1.37 12.17 0.23
C LEU A 47 -1.11 12.23 -1.28
N LYS A 48 -0.46 13.31 -1.72
CA LYS A 48 -0.21 13.58 -3.14
C LYS A 48 0.66 12.48 -3.77
N VAL A 49 1.75 12.09 -3.11
CA VAL A 49 2.68 11.07 -3.64
C VAL A 49 2.01 9.69 -3.69
N MET A 50 1.28 9.29 -2.64
CA MET A 50 0.61 7.99 -2.63
C MET A 50 -0.51 7.91 -3.67
N LEU A 51 -1.28 8.98 -3.83
CA LEU A 51 -2.40 9.01 -4.78
C LEU A 51 -1.92 8.97 -6.23
N THR A 52 -0.88 9.74 -6.59
CA THR A 52 -0.28 9.67 -7.92
C THR A 52 0.37 8.32 -8.19
N ALA A 53 1.04 7.73 -7.20
CA ALA A 53 1.62 6.39 -7.31
C ALA A 53 0.54 5.31 -7.56
N ILE A 54 -0.62 5.39 -6.88
CA ILE A 54 -1.74 4.47 -7.09
C ILE A 54 -2.29 4.58 -8.52
N ILE A 55 -2.48 5.80 -9.03
CA ILE A 55 -3.02 6.02 -10.38
C ILE A 55 -2.04 5.53 -11.44
N VAL A 56 -0.80 6.00 -11.39
CA VAL A 56 0.24 5.65 -12.38
C VAL A 56 0.56 4.16 -12.31
N GLY A 57 0.70 3.61 -11.10
CA GLY A 57 0.93 2.18 -10.88
C GLY A 57 -0.26 1.33 -11.36
N GLY A 58 -1.48 1.76 -11.07
CA GLY A 58 -2.71 1.06 -11.50
C GLY A 58 -2.83 1.01 -13.02
N VAL A 59 -2.67 2.14 -13.71
CA VAL A 59 -2.68 2.21 -15.18
C VAL A 59 -1.53 1.38 -15.77
N GLY A 60 -0.34 1.45 -15.19
CA GLY A 60 0.82 0.66 -15.62
C GLY A 60 0.59 -0.85 -15.50
N VAL A 61 0.01 -1.31 -14.38
CA VAL A 61 -0.34 -2.71 -14.18
C VAL A 61 -1.43 -3.14 -15.17
N LEU A 62 -2.47 -2.33 -15.39
CA LEU A 62 -3.54 -2.64 -16.33
C LEU A 62 -2.99 -2.82 -17.76
N ALA A 63 -2.12 -1.93 -18.21
CA ALA A 63 -1.44 -2.05 -19.49
C ALA A 63 -0.61 -3.35 -19.57
N LEU A 64 0.14 -3.69 -18.52
CA LEU A 64 0.92 -4.94 -18.47
C LEU A 64 0.05 -6.20 -18.49
N VAL A 65 -1.16 -6.13 -17.93
CA VAL A 65 -2.14 -7.22 -17.96
C VAL A 65 -2.73 -7.37 -19.38
N ASP A 66 -3.10 -6.28 -20.03
CA ASP A 66 -3.65 -6.28 -21.40
C ASP A 66 -2.63 -6.79 -22.42
N LEU A 67 -1.35 -6.48 -22.22
CA LEU A 67 -0.23 -6.99 -23.02
C LEU A 67 0.13 -8.47 -22.71
N GLY A 68 -0.56 -9.12 -21.76
CA GLY A 68 -0.36 -10.53 -21.40
C GLY A 68 0.91 -10.81 -20.59
N PHE A 69 1.55 -9.77 -20.02
CA PHE A 69 2.79 -9.89 -19.25
C PHE A 69 2.57 -10.08 -17.74
N ALA A 70 1.39 -9.73 -17.21
CA ALA A 70 1.06 -9.86 -15.79
C ALA A 70 -0.28 -10.57 -15.57
N LYS A 71 -0.38 -11.37 -14.49
CA LYS A 71 -1.66 -11.91 -14.00
C LYS A 71 -2.12 -11.08 -12.80
N MET A 72 -3.39 -10.67 -12.79
CA MET A 72 -3.99 -10.08 -11.59
C MET A 72 -4.13 -11.15 -10.51
N ALA A 73 -3.22 -11.13 -9.52
CA ALA A 73 -3.36 -11.92 -8.30
C ALA A 73 -4.31 -11.18 -7.35
N VAL A 74 -5.61 -11.29 -7.61
CA VAL A 74 -6.64 -10.68 -6.77
C VAL A 74 -6.67 -11.40 -5.42
N ARG A 75 -6.49 -10.64 -4.35
CA ARG A 75 -6.64 -11.14 -2.97
C ARG A 75 -8.12 -11.31 -2.64
N ASP A 76 -8.45 -12.39 -1.93
CA ASP A 76 -9.79 -12.64 -1.42
C ASP A 76 -10.29 -11.45 -0.57
N ALA A 77 -11.51 -11.01 -0.87
CA ALA A 77 -12.15 -9.84 -0.29
C ALA A 77 -12.78 -10.18 1.07
N ASN A 78 -11.93 -10.43 2.07
CA ASN A 78 -12.38 -10.68 3.43
C ASN A 78 -12.66 -9.36 4.16
N MET A 79 -13.90 -8.88 4.12
CA MET A 79 -14.25 -7.57 4.68
C MET A 79 -14.04 -7.51 6.20
N GLY A 80 -14.27 -8.62 6.92
CA GLY A 80 -14.03 -8.70 8.36
C GLY A 80 -12.55 -8.53 8.70
N GLY A 81 -11.67 -9.26 8.00
CA GLY A 81 -10.23 -9.13 8.15
C GLY A 81 -9.70 -7.76 7.70
N VAL A 82 -10.22 -7.20 6.60
CA VAL A 82 -9.80 -5.90 6.08
C VAL A 82 -10.21 -4.77 7.04
N LEU A 83 -11.41 -4.80 7.62
CA LEU A 83 -11.87 -3.76 8.52
C LEU A 83 -11.05 -3.74 9.81
N VAL A 84 -10.91 -4.89 10.47
CA VAL A 84 -10.13 -5.00 11.72
C VAL A 84 -8.65 -4.75 11.46
N GLY A 85 -8.11 -5.30 10.37
CA GLY A 85 -6.72 -5.12 9.98
C GLY A 85 -6.37 -3.68 9.64
N SER A 86 -7.20 -2.99 8.84
CA SER A 86 -6.98 -1.59 8.48
C SER A 86 -7.11 -0.64 9.67
N ALA A 87 -8.03 -0.90 10.60
CA ALA A 87 -8.15 -0.13 11.84
C ALA A 87 -6.88 -0.26 12.71
N LEU A 88 -6.44 -1.49 12.98
CA LEU A 88 -5.25 -1.74 13.79
C LEU A 88 -3.99 -1.18 13.13
N PHE A 89 -3.87 -1.36 11.81
CA PHE A 89 -2.78 -0.81 11.01
C PHE A 89 -2.77 0.72 11.02
N GLY A 90 -3.94 1.36 10.90
CA GLY A 90 -4.08 2.81 10.96
C GLY A 90 -3.65 3.38 12.31
N VAL A 91 -4.13 2.80 13.42
CA VAL A 91 -3.72 3.18 14.78
C VAL A 91 -2.21 3.02 14.95
N GLY A 92 -1.65 1.89 14.48
CA GLY A 92 -0.22 1.65 14.49
C GLY A 92 0.58 2.72 13.74
N MET A 93 0.15 3.10 12.53
CA MET A 93 0.80 4.16 11.74
C MET A 93 0.78 5.52 12.44
N VAL A 94 -0.31 5.88 13.12
CA VAL A 94 -0.43 7.17 13.83
C VAL A 94 0.50 7.20 15.04
N LEU A 95 0.52 6.13 15.84
CA LEU A 95 1.38 6.05 17.03
C LEU A 95 2.86 6.00 16.67
N TYR A 96 3.18 5.26 15.60
CA TYR A 96 4.55 5.03 15.18
C TYR A 96 5.11 6.13 14.27
N GLY A 97 4.24 6.83 13.53
CA GLY A 97 4.62 7.88 12.58
C GLY A 97 5.35 7.38 11.34
N TYR A 98 5.25 6.09 11.02
CA TYR A 98 5.75 5.49 9.78
C TYR A 98 4.82 4.42 9.25
N CYS A 99 4.75 4.28 7.93
CA CYS A 99 4.15 3.12 7.27
C CYS A 99 5.22 2.02 7.09
N PRO A 100 4.85 0.76 6.81
CA PRO A 100 5.82 -0.34 6.74
C PRO A 100 6.87 -0.13 5.65
N GLY A 101 6.49 0.42 4.49
CA GLY A 101 7.42 0.71 3.40
C GLY A 101 8.37 1.87 3.71
N THR A 102 7.84 2.97 4.27
CA THR A 102 8.67 4.12 4.67
C THR A 102 9.54 3.81 5.88
N GLY A 103 9.09 2.93 6.77
CA GLY A 103 9.85 2.48 7.93
C GLY A 103 11.10 1.71 7.50
N VAL A 104 10.97 0.76 6.59
CA VAL A 104 12.13 0.02 6.04
C VAL A 104 13.10 0.96 5.32
N ALA A 105 12.60 1.92 4.53
CA ALA A 105 13.44 2.92 3.90
C ALA A 105 14.12 3.86 4.93
N ALA A 106 13.43 4.23 6.01
CA ALA A 106 13.96 5.07 7.08
C ALA A 106 15.01 4.36 7.95
N ILE A 107 14.97 3.02 8.06
CA ILE A 107 16.05 2.24 8.68
C ILE A 107 17.32 2.36 7.84
N ALA A 108 17.21 2.29 6.52
CA ALA A 108 18.35 2.43 5.61
C ALA A 108 18.98 3.83 5.68
N THR A 109 18.20 4.86 6.00
CA THR A 109 18.72 6.22 6.25
C THR A 109 19.30 6.41 7.66
N GLY A 110 19.34 5.36 8.50
CA GLY A 110 19.98 5.37 9.81
C GLY A 110 19.09 5.76 10.99
N SER A 111 17.76 5.77 10.84
CA SER A 111 16.87 6.13 11.95
C SER A 111 16.64 4.96 12.92
N VAL A 112 17.06 5.13 14.17
CA VAL A 112 16.92 4.12 15.23
C VAL A 112 15.45 3.89 15.60
N HIS A 113 14.62 4.93 15.53
CA HIS A 113 13.18 4.82 15.75
C HIS A 113 12.50 3.92 14.70
N ALA A 114 12.98 3.93 13.45
CA ALA A 114 12.48 3.05 12.41
C ALA A 114 12.79 1.57 12.68
N LEU A 115 13.89 1.29 13.40
CA LEU A 115 14.31 -0.07 13.71
C LEU A 115 13.41 -0.74 14.76
N VAL A 116 13.01 0.00 15.79
CA VAL A 116 12.17 -0.52 16.88
C VAL A 116 10.78 -0.91 16.36
N GLY A 117 10.16 -0.09 15.51
CA GLY A 117 8.87 -0.46 14.93
C GLY A 117 8.97 -1.53 13.85
N ALA A 118 10.09 -1.65 13.13
CA ALA A 118 10.31 -2.81 12.26
C ALA A 118 10.38 -4.12 13.06
N ALA A 119 11.04 -4.13 14.21
CA ALA A 119 11.00 -5.27 15.13
C ALA A 119 9.57 -5.55 15.61
N GLY A 120 8.81 -4.50 15.97
CA GLY A 120 7.39 -4.62 16.33
C GLY A 120 6.53 -5.20 15.19
N MET A 121 6.78 -4.82 13.94
CA MET A 121 6.11 -5.36 12.75
C MET A 121 6.43 -6.84 12.55
N LEU A 122 7.69 -7.26 12.75
CA LEU A 122 8.09 -8.67 12.66
C LEU A 122 7.41 -9.50 13.73
N VAL A 123 7.42 -9.04 14.99
CA VAL A 123 6.76 -9.73 16.09
C VAL A 123 5.24 -9.78 15.88
N GLY A 124 4.62 -8.68 15.45
CA GLY A 124 3.20 -8.63 15.14
C GLY A 124 2.82 -9.59 14.00
N GLY A 125 3.66 -9.67 12.95
CA GLY A 125 3.49 -10.62 11.85
C GLY A 125 3.63 -12.08 12.30
N MET A 126 4.58 -12.38 13.19
CA MET A 126 4.73 -13.71 13.77
C MET A 126 3.54 -14.09 14.65
N LEU A 127 3.09 -13.18 15.52
CA LEU A 127 1.90 -13.39 16.36
C LEU A 127 0.65 -13.61 15.51
N TYR A 128 0.48 -12.86 14.43
CA TYR A 128 -0.59 -13.09 13.48
C TYR A 128 -0.49 -14.47 12.83
N GLY A 129 0.71 -14.90 12.44
CA GLY A 129 0.96 -16.23 11.86
C GLY A 129 0.59 -17.37 12.82
N PHE A 130 0.96 -17.26 14.10
CA PHE A 130 0.61 -18.27 15.11
C PHE A 130 -0.89 -18.31 15.44
N ASN A 131 -1.54 -17.15 15.48
CA ASN A 131 -2.98 -17.05 15.74
C ASN A 131 -3.84 -17.18 14.47
N TYR A 132 -3.22 -17.39 13.31
CA TYR A 132 -3.92 -17.50 12.04
C TYR A 132 -5.04 -18.57 12.03
N PRO A 133 -4.86 -19.77 12.62
CA PRO A 133 -5.95 -20.77 12.67
C PRO A 133 -7.19 -20.24 13.39
N TRP A 134 -7.01 -19.58 14.54
CA TRP A 134 -8.09 -19.01 15.32
C TRP A 134 -8.73 -17.79 14.65
N LEU A 135 -7.92 -16.94 14.00
CA LEU A 135 -8.42 -15.81 13.22
C LEU A 135 -9.22 -16.27 12.00
N LYS A 136 -8.80 -17.38 11.37
CA LYS A 136 -9.49 -17.99 10.23
C LYS A 136 -10.92 -18.41 10.58
N ASP A 137 -11.09 -18.99 11.76
CA ASP A 137 -12.37 -19.52 12.24
C ASP A 137 -13.32 -18.44 12.78
N THR A 138 -12.78 -17.29 13.20
CA THR A 138 -13.56 -16.19 13.78
C THR A 138 -13.69 -15.01 12.80
N VAL A 139 -12.67 -14.15 12.75
CA VAL A 139 -12.73 -12.84 12.08
C VAL A 139 -12.76 -12.97 10.56
N LEU A 140 -12.08 -13.98 10.01
CA LEU A 140 -12.06 -14.23 8.56
C LEU A 140 -13.27 -15.03 8.08
N ALA A 141 -14.04 -15.66 8.97
CA ALA A 141 -15.24 -16.44 8.60
C ALA A 141 -16.51 -15.56 8.55
N TRP A 142 -16.56 -14.45 9.27
CA TRP A 142 -17.77 -13.64 9.44
C TRP A 142 -18.26 -12.94 8.16
N TRP A 143 -17.36 -12.56 7.25
CA TRP A 143 -17.74 -11.82 6.03
C TRP A 143 -16.75 -12.06 4.89
N ASN A 144 -16.68 -13.32 4.45
CA ASN A 144 -15.84 -13.72 3.33
C ASN A 144 -16.61 -13.56 2.02
N LEU A 145 -16.38 -12.47 1.28
CA LEU A 145 -16.93 -12.32 -0.06
C LEU A 145 -16.22 -13.21 -1.11
N GLY A 146 -15.13 -13.90 -0.75
CA GLY A 146 -14.32 -14.70 -1.69
C GLY A 146 -13.48 -13.84 -2.64
N ARG A 147 -13.01 -14.42 -3.75
CA ARG A 147 -12.31 -13.70 -4.84
C ARG A 147 -13.30 -12.92 -5.68
N VAL A 148 -13.76 -11.81 -5.15
CA VAL A 148 -14.70 -10.97 -5.87
C VAL A 148 -14.01 -9.64 -6.13
N THR A 149 -13.75 -9.36 -7.41
CA THR A 149 -13.26 -8.06 -7.83
C THR A 149 -14.45 -7.10 -7.97
N LEU A 150 -14.26 -5.80 -7.70
CA LEU A 150 -15.28 -4.77 -7.94
C LEU A 150 -15.92 -4.85 -9.36
N PRO A 151 -15.17 -5.17 -10.43
CA PRO A 151 -15.73 -5.47 -11.75
C PRO A 151 -16.73 -6.64 -11.80
N ASP A 152 -16.52 -7.70 -11.02
CA ASP A 152 -17.40 -8.90 -11.04
C ASP A 152 -18.76 -8.66 -10.36
N ILE A 153 -18.83 -7.74 -9.39
CA ILE A 153 -20.08 -7.43 -8.64
C ILE A 153 -20.90 -6.34 -9.31
N THR A 154 -20.24 -5.42 -9.99
CA THR A 154 -20.88 -4.22 -10.56
C THR A 154 -21.11 -4.33 -12.07
N GLY A 155 -20.44 -5.27 -12.76
CA GLY A 155 -20.50 -5.39 -14.23
C GLY A 155 -19.88 -4.20 -14.97
N VAL A 156 -19.21 -3.30 -14.25
CA VAL A 156 -18.59 -2.09 -14.79
C VAL A 156 -17.12 -2.39 -15.13
N PRO A 157 -16.63 -2.04 -16.32
CA PRO A 157 -15.24 -2.30 -16.69
C PRO A 157 -14.27 -1.63 -15.73
N ALA A 158 -13.19 -2.35 -15.35
CA ALA A 158 -12.15 -1.87 -14.43
C ALA A 158 -11.61 -0.47 -14.80
N LEU A 159 -11.61 -0.16 -16.10
CA LEU A 159 -11.20 1.12 -16.66
C LEU A 159 -12.04 2.30 -16.16
N VAL A 160 -13.35 2.12 -15.92
CA VAL A 160 -14.23 3.14 -15.36
C VAL A 160 -13.97 3.34 -13.87
N PHE A 161 -13.62 2.29 -13.13
CA PHE A 161 -13.19 2.42 -11.74
C PHE A 161 -11.86 3.16 -11.63
N PHE A 162 -10.87 2.83 -12.47
CA PHE A 162 -9.61 3.57 -12.53
C PHE A 162 -9.82 5.02 -12.97
N ALA A 163 -10.70 5.28 -13.95
CA ALA A 163 -11.05 6.63 -14.39
C ALA A 163 -11.78 7.43 -13.28
N ALA A 164 -12.70 6.80 -12.54
CA ALA A 164 -13.39 7.43 -11.42
C ALA A 164 -12.44 7.73 -10.26
N LEU A 165 -11.51 6.82 -9.96
CA LEU A 165 -10.50 6.99 -8.93
C LEU A 165 -9.48 8.06 -9.33
N ALA A 166 -9.11 8.13 -10.61
CA ALA A 166 -8.31 9.21 -11.17
C ALA A 166 -9.06 10.55 -11.12
N ALA A 167 -10.34 10.60 -11.45
CA ALA A 167 -11.15 11.80 -11.37
C ALA A 167 -11.32 12.29 -9.92
N LEU A 168 -11.57 11.38 -8.98
CA LEU A 168 -11.62 11.68 -7.54
C LEU A 168 -10.26 12.21 -7.06
N ALA A 169 -9.18 11.61 -7.53
CA ALA A 169 -7.85 12.05 -7.18
C ALA A 169 -7.51 13.44 -7.72
N VAL A 170 -7.88 13.74 -8.97
CA VAL A 170 -7.74 15.08 -9.56
C VAL A 170 -8.62 16.10 -8.82
N ALA A 171 -9.83 15.71 -8.42
CA ALA A 171 -10.72 16.54 -7.60
C ALA A 171 -10.13 16.82 -6.21
N LEU A 172 -9.59 15.81 -5.54
CA LEU A 172 -8.89 15.97 -4.26
C LEU A 172 -7.62 16.81 -4.41
N PHE A 173 -6.85 16.60 -5.48
CA PHE A 173 -5.63 17.35 -5.73
C PHE A 173 -5.93 18.83 -5.98
N SER A 174 -6.92 19.12 -6.83
CA SER A 174 -7.38 20.49 -7.09
C SER A 174 -8.00 21.16 -5.87
N ALA A 175 -8.74 20.42 -5.02
CA ALA A 175 -9.27 20.94 -3.76
C ALA A 175 -8.18 21.25 -2.73
N VAL A 176 -7.15 20.38 -2.62
CA VAL A 176 -6.00 20.60 -1.73
C VAL A 176 -5.12 21.75 -2.22
N GLU A 177 -5.01 21.93 -3.54
CA GLU A 177 -4.32 23.06 -4.16
C GLU A 177 -5.09 24.38 -4.00
N SER A 178 -6.42 24.35 -4.12
CA SER A 178 -7.31 25.49 -3.87
C SER A 178 -7.27 26.00 -2.43
N ARG A 179 -6.90 25.14 -1.46
CA ARG A 179 -6.75 25.49 -0.03
C ARG A 179 -5.36 26.06 0.31
N ARG A 180 -4.44 26.15 -0.66
CA ARG A 180 -3.15 26.86 -0.54
C ARG A 180 -3.21 28.27 -1.17
N LEU A 181 -4.21 29.05 -0.78
CA LEU A 181 -4.14 30.51 -0.77
C LEU A 181 -3.98 30.99 0.68
#